data_AF-A0A349DSD2-F1
#
_entry.id   AF-A0A349DSD2-F1
#
_cell.length_a   1.000
_cell.length_b   1.000
_cell.length_c   1.000
_cell.angle_alpha   90.00
_cell.angle_beta   90.00
_cell.angle_gamma   90.00
#
_symmetry.space_group_name_H-M   'P 1'
#
loop_
_entity.id
_entity.type
_entity.pdbx_description
1 polymer ?
#
loop_
_entity_poly.entity_id
_entity_poly.type
_entity_poly.pdbx_seq_one_letter_code
_entity_poly.pdbx_strand_id
1 'polypeptide(L)'
;MKIKKISHQILTDNLLPDIVIERTLEKLPNELKALYLQNKVAGKQVRVGLDMQLGFYLVEYESFRQAELLWWENKARKVAVA
;
A
#
# COMPACT_ATOMS: atom_id res chain seq x y z
N MET A 1 0.56 21.65 -11.65
CA MET A 1 1.05 20.26 -11.50
C MET A 1 -0.12 19.31 -11.58
N LYS A 2 -0.14 18.37 -12.52
CA LYS A 2 -1.25 17.42 -12.70
C LYS A 2 -1.20 16.34 -11.61
N ILE A 3 -2.16 16.34 -10.72
CA ILE A 3 -2.39 15.25 -9.76
C ILE A 3 -2.81 14.04 -10.58
N LYS A 4 -2.00 12.96 -10.58
CA LYS A 4 -2.39 11.72 -11.24
C LYS A 4 -3.34 10.98 -10.30
N LYS A 5 -4.58 10.79 -10.77
CA LYS A 5 -5.56 9.91 -10.14
C LYS A 5 -5.08 8.47 -10.31
N ILE A 6 -4.72 7.79 -9.23
CA ILE A 6 -4.46 6.35 -9.29
C ILE A 6 -5.80 5.64 -9.16
N SER A 7 -6.10 4.82 -10.18
CA SER A 7 -7.29 3.99 -10.20
C SER A 7 -7.24 2.98 -9.06
N HIS A 8 -8.37 2.75 -8.39
CA HIS A 8 -8.58 1.65 -7.45
C HIS A 8 -8.01 0.31 -7.97
N GLN A 9 -8.17 0.06 -9.27
CA GLN A 9 -7.69 -1.16 -9.92
C GLN A 9 -6.17 -1.35 -9.80
N ILE A 10 -5.39 -0.26 -9.90
CA ILE A 10 -3.93 -0.33 -9.75
C ILE A 10 -3.54 -0.70 -8.31
N LEU A 11 -4.32 -0.23 -7.33
CA LEU A 11 -4.10 -0.51 -5.91
C LEU A 11 -4.41 -1.96 -5.55
N THR A 12 -5.41 -2.57 -6.19
CA THR A 12 -5.87 -3.93 -5.92
C THR A 12 -5.12 -5.00 -6.71
N ASP A 13 -4.74 -4.71 -7.96
CA ASP A 13 -4.17 -5.72 -8.86
C ASP A 13 -2.71 -6.04 -8.54
N ASN A 14 -1.99 -5.10 -7.91
CA ASN A 14 -0.58 -5.23 -7.57
C ASN A 14 -0.33 -5.56 -6.09
N LEU A 15 -1.34 -6.07 -5.38
CA LEU A 15 -1.19 -6.52 -4.01
C LEU A 15 -0.31 -7.76 -3.93
N LEU A 16 0.61 -7.75 -2.98
CA LEU A 16 1.42 -8.90 -2.68
C LEU A 16 0.64 -9.89 -1.80
N PRO A 17 0.76 -11.20 -2.05
CA PRO A 17 0.19 -12.21 -1.18
C PRO A 17 0.75 -12.12 0.25
N ASP A 18 -0.08 -12.40 1.26
CA ASP A 18 0.31 -12.34 2.66
C ASP A 18 1.56 -13.19 2.96
N ILE A 19 1.65 -14.38 2.38
CA ILE A 19 2.80 -15.28 2.54
C ILE A 19 4.11 -14.67 2.04
N VAL A 20 4.06 -13.81 1.02
CA VAL A 20 5.23 -13.08 0.52
C VAL A 20 5.63 -12.05 1.57
N ILE A 21 4.67 -11.25 2.05
CA ILE A 21 4.92 -10.20 3.05
C ILE A 21 5.47 -10.79 4.36
N GLU A 22 4.91 -11.89 4.85
CA GLU A 22 5.39 -12.55 6.07
C GLU A 22 6.84 -13.02 5.92
N ARG A 23 7.22 -13.54 4.74
CA ARG A 23 8.58 -14.01 4.46
C ARG A 23 9.56 -12.89 4.14
N THR A 24 9.08 -11.74 3.68
CA THR A 24 9.90 -10.61 3.27
C THR A 24 9.74 -9.40 4.18
N LEU A 25 9.11 -9.54 5.34
CA LEU A 25 8.79 -8.43 6.25
C LEU A 25 10.04 -7.63 6.63
N GLU A 26 11.13 -8.33 6.91
CA GLU A 26 12.43 -7.74 7.27
C GLU A 26 13.12 -7.02 6.10
N LYS A 27 12.66 -7.23 4.87
CA LYS A 27 13.19 -6.60 3.66
C LYS A 27 12.35 -5.41 3.19
N LEU A 28 11.21 -5.14 3.82
CA LEU A 28 10.40 -3.99 3.49
C LEU A 28 11.08 -2.69 3.95
N PRO A 29 10.81 -1.56 3.29
CA PRO A 29 11.20 -0.25 3.79
C PRO A 29 10.78 -0.06 5.26
N ASN A 30 11.66 0.50 6.08
CA ASN A 30 11.44 0.63 7.53
C ASN A 30 10.13 1.35 7.88
N GLU A 31 9.81 2.44 7.17
CA GLU A 31 8.54 3.17 7.33
C GLU A 31 7.32 2.28 7.05
N LEU A 32 7.38 1.53 5.94
CA LEU A 32 6.30 0.65 5.52
C LEU A 32 6.11 -0.50 6.51
N LYS A 33 7.20 -1.12 6.96
CA LYS A 33 7.18 -2.18 7.97
C LYS A 33 6.53 -1.70 9.27
N ALA A 34 6.95 -0.54 9.77
CA ALA A 34 6.39 0.04 10.99
C ALA A 34 4.90 0.31 10.87
N LEU A 35 4.47 0.92 9.75
CA LEU A 35 3.05 1.19 9.49
C LEU A 35 2.24 -0.09 9.35
N TYR A 36 2.75 -1.10 8.62
CA TYR A 36 2.08 -2.38 8.47
C TYR A 36 1.84 -3.05 9.83
N LEU A 37 2.87 -3.12 10.68
CA LEU A 37 2.77 -3.72 12.01
C LEU A 37 1.82 -2.94 12.92
N GLN A 38 1.91 -1.61 12.94
CA GLN A 38 1.01 -0.76 13.75
C GLN A 38 -0.46 -0.95 13.36
N ASN A 39 -0.76 -0.97 12.06
CA ASN A 39 -2.12 -1.17 11.57
C ASN A 39 -2.63 -2.59 11.83
N LYS A 40 -1.77 -3.61 11.72
CA LYS A 40 -2.12 -4.99 12.11
C LYS A 40 -2.46 -5.11 13.59
N VAL A 41 -1.68 -4.47 14.47
CA VAL A 41 -1.94 -4.43 15.91
C VAL A 41 -3.25 -3.68 16.22
N ALA A 42 -3.57 -2.64 15.45
CA ALA A 42 -4.84 -1.91 15.56
C ALA A 42 -6.05 -2.67 14.99
N GLY A 43 -5.87 -3.88 14.46
CA GLY A 43 -6.95 -4.68 13.87
C GLY A 43 -7.41 -4.22 12.49
N LYS A 44 -6.68 -3.29 11.86
CA LYS A 44 -7.00 -2.77 10.52
C LYS A 44 -6.62 -3.78 9.44
N GLN A 45 -7.43 -3.86 8.39
CA GLN A 45 -7.15 -4.72 7.24
C GLN A 45 -6.24 -4.01 6.25
N VAL A 46 -4.94 -4.06 6.52
CA VAL A 46 -3.93 -3.52 5.60
C VAL A 46 -3.30 -4.60 4.72
N ARG A 47 -2.98 -4.20 3.48
CA ARG A 47 -2.22 -4.99 2.51
C ARG A 47 -1.08 -4.16 1.96
N VAL A 48 -0.01 -4.85 1.56
CA VAL A 48 1.13 -4.25 0.88
C VAL A 48 1.07 -4.62 -0.59
N GLY A 49 1.36 -3.67 -1.46
CA GLY A 49 1.55 -3.92 -2.89
C GLY A 49 2.86 -3.37 -3.40
N LEU A 50 3.18 -3.72 -4.64
CA LEU A 50 4.37 -3.26 -5.34
C LEU A 50 4.00 -2.91 -6.77
N ASP A 51 4.07 -1.62 -7.11
CA ASP A 51 3.75 -1.11 -8.45
C ASP A 51 4.92 -0.30 -9.01
N MET A 52 5.05 -0.27 -10.33
CA MET A 52 6.15 0.44 -11.00
C MET A 52 6.10 1.96 -10.81
N GLN A 53 4.93 2.54 -10.56
CA GLN A 53 4.76 3.98 -10.36
C GLN A 53 4.87 4.36 -8.89
N LEU A 54 4.31 3.54 -8.00
CA LEU A 54 4.28 3.79 -6.55
C LEU A 54 5.51 3.28 -5.81
N GLY A 55 6.22 2.30 -6.36
CA GLY A 55 7.15 1.47 -5.59
C GLY A 55 6.37 0.58 -4.64
N PHE A 56 6.94 0.26 -3.48
CA PHE A 56 6.14 -0.36 -2.42
C PHE A 56 5.05 0.58 -1.92
N TYR A 57 3.88 0.04 -1.60
CA TYR A 57 2.79 0.83 -1.07
C TYR A 57 1.95 0.05 -0.04
N LEU A 58 1.31 0.79 0.86
CA LEU A 58 0.39 0.28 1.87
C LEU A 58 -1.02 0.77 1.57
N VAL A 59 -1.97 -0.16 1.55
CA VAL A 59 -3.40 0.16 1.45
C VAL A 59 -4.17 -0.41 2.61
N GLU A 60 -5.18 0.32 3.04
CA GLU A 60 -6.21 -0.12 3.98
C GLU A 60 -7.48 -0.50 3.21
N TYR A 61 -8.04 -1.65 3.56
CA TYR A 61 -9.33 -2.12 3.05
C TYR A 61 -10.36 -2.02 4.16
N GLU A 62 -11.34 -1.12 4.01
CA GLU A 62 -12.46 -1.06 4.96
C GLU A 62 -13.63 -1.95 4.53
N SER A 63 -13.75 -2.30 3.23
CA SER A 63 -14.76 -3.22 2.65
C SER A 63 -14.52 -3.42 1.15
N PHE A 64 -15.30 -4.31 0.49
CA PHE A 64 -15.19 -4.70 -0.94
C PHE A 64 -15.13 -3.57 -2.00
N ARG A 65 -15.28 -2.30 -1.61
CA ARG A 65 -15.32 -1.16 -2.55
C ARG A 65 -14.42 0.01 -2.16
N GLN A 66 -13.71 -0.04 -1.04
CA GLN A 66 -12.90 1.07 -0.55
C GLN A 66 -11.52 0.57 -0.17
N ALA A 67 -10.55 0.96 -0.99
CA ALA A 67 -9.12 0.81 -0.74
C ALA A 67 -8.51 2.21 -0.61
N GLU A 68 -7.98 2.52 0.57
CA GLU A 68 -7.32 3.79 0.84
C GLU A 68 -5.81 3.61 0.82
N LEU A 69 -5.09 4.46 0.08
CA LEU A 69 -3.63 4.46 0.03
C LEU A 69 -3.06 5.19 1.25
N LEU A 70 -2.50 4.44 2.19
CA LEU A 70 -1.93 4.97 3.42
C LEU A 70 -0.49 5.46 3.23
N TRP A 71 0.29 4.78 2.39
CA TRP A 71 1.71 5.10 2.18
C TRP A 71 2.20 4.57 0.83
N TRP A 72 3.18 5.23 0.23
CA TRP A 72 3.92 4.74 -0.92
C TRP A 72 5.36 5.24 -0.92
N GLU A 73 6.24 4.46 -1.54
CA GLU A 73 7.69 4.67 -1.56
C GLU A 73 8.09 5.85 -2.45
N ASN A 74 7.55 5.90 -3.67
CA ASN A 74 7.92 6.91 -4.66
C ASN A 74 7.16 8.23 -4.46
N LYS A 75 7.57 9.01 -3.44
CA LYS A 75 6.99 10.33 -3.11
C LYS A 75 7.31 11.43 -4.13
N ALA A 76 8.21 11.17 -5.09
CA ALA A 76 8.55 12.10 -6.16
C ALA A 76 7.36 12.47 -7.07
N ARG A 77 6.25 11.71 -7.02
CA ARG A 77 5.03 11.97 -7.78
C ARG A 77 3.86 12.20 -6.81
N LYS A 78 3.18 13.35 -6.92
CA LYS A 78 1.91 13.62 -6.21
C LYS A 78 0.81 12.72 -6.77
N VAL A 79 0.44 11.74 -5.98
CA VAL A 79 -0.65 10.80 -6.23
C VAL A 79 -1.87 11.28 -5.47
N ALA A 80 -3.04 11.29 -6.12
CA ALA A 80 -4.31 11.28 -5.40
C ALA A 80 -5.04 10.00 -5.75
N VAL A 81 -5.64 9.38 -4.74
CA VAL A 81 -6.62 8.31 -4.91
C VAL A 81 -7.94 8.97 -5.33
N ALA A 82 -8.64 8.41 -6.31
CA ALA A 82 -9.87 8.96 -6.86
C ALA A 82 -10.96 7.92 -6.99
#